data_AF-W9XLH3-F1
#
_entry.id   AF-W9XLH3-F1
#
_cell.length_a   1.000
_cell.length_b   1.000
_cell.length_c   1.000
_cell.angle_alpha   90.00
_cell.angle_beta   90.00
_cell.angle_gamma   90.00
#
_symmetry.space_group_name_H-M   'P 1'
#
loop_
_entity.id
_entity.type
_entity.pdbx_description
1 polymer ?
#
loop_
_entity_poly.entity_id
_entity_poly.type
_entity_poly.pdbx_seq_one_letter_code
_entity_poly.pdbx_strand_id
1 'polypeptide(L)'
;MLLEICYLRPIEELLVPEDLGPNNQPTEISYLQAARRWLMEKKGKGEFSFAFLNAISYCLQCFMNPYASLSNQAFSKTIEERILVPLEDEMNMLLFGPTDRQLGL
;
A
#
# COMPACT_ATOMS: atom_id res chain seq x y z
N MET A 1 5.79 1.36 6.92
CA MET A 1 4.91 1.42 5.72
C MET A 1 4.88 0.05 5.03
N LEU A 2 3.75 -0.40 4.44
CA LEU A 2 3.63 -1.72 3.78
C LEU A 2 4.73 -2.00 2.74
N LEU A 3 5.14 -0.97 2.01
CA LEU A 3 6.19 -1.04 1.00
C LEU A 3 7.56 -1.45 1.59
N GLU A 4 7.88 -0.97 2.79
CA GLU A 4 9.13 -1.31 3.50
C GLU A 4 9.14 -2.77 3.95
N ILE A 5 7.96 -3.30 4.34
CA ILE A 5 7.79 -4.71 4.70
C ILE A 5 8.01 -5.60 3.47
N CYS A 6 7.46 -5.20 2.31
CA CYS A 6 7.57 -6.00 1.08
C CYS A 6 9.01 -6.15 0.59
N TYR A 7 9.84 -5.12 0.80
CA TYR A 7 11.20 -5.07 0.26
C TYR A 7 12.30 -5.15 1.31
N LEU A 8 11.94 -5.26 2.59
CA LEU A 8 12.86 -5.31 3.73
C LEU A 8 13.86 -4.15 3.70
N ARG A 9 13.40 -2.97 3.29
CA ARG A 9 14.21 -1.74 3.21
C ARG A 9 13.45 -0.56 3.77
N PRO A 10 14.12 0.30 4.57
CA PRO A 10 13.53 1.53 5.06
C PRO A 10 13.28 2.51 3.90
N ILE A 11 12.24 3.34 4.02
CA ILE A 11 11.87 4.31 2.98
C ILE A 11 12.95 5.39 2.76
N GLU A 12 13.74 5.66 3.81
CA GLU A 12 14.87 6.57 3.82
C GLU A 12 15.94 6.19 2.79
N GLU A 13 16.14 4.89 2.54
CA GLU A 13 17.11 4.41 1.54
C GLU A 13 16.66 4.66 0.09
N LEU A 14 15.41 5.03 -0.12
CA LEU A 14 14.81 5.16 -1.43
C LEU A 14 14.66 6.60 -1.88
N LEU A 15 14.93 7.55 -0.99
CA LEU A 15 14.92 8.97 -1.31
C LEU A 15 15.89 9.26 -2.45
N VAL A 16 15.40 9.98 -3.45
CA VAL A 16 16.24 10.63 -4.45
C VAL A 16 16.22 12.14 -4.23
N PRO A 17 17.17 12.91 -4.80
CA PRO A 17 17.21 14.37 -4.63
C PRO A 17 15.89 15.06 -4.99
N GLU A 18 15.13 14.52 -5.95
CA GLU A 18 13.84 15.04 -6.40
C GLU A 18 12.72 14.89 -5.35
N ASP A 19 12.87 13.99 -4.38
CA ASP A 19 11.90 13.80 -3.30
C ASP A 19 12.14 14.78 -2.13
N LEU A 20 13.28 15.47 -2.08
CA LEU A 20 13.66 16.26 -0.91
C LEU A 20 12.84 17.55 -0.80
N GLY A 21 12.51 17.91 0.44
CA GLY A 21 11.81 19.14 0.76
C GLY A 21 12.71 20.38 0.74
N PRO A 22 12.21 21.51 1.24
CA PRO A 22 13.00 22.73 1.39
C PRO A 22 14.32 22.48 2.13
N ASN A 23 15.38 23.19 1.73
CA ASN A 23 16.73 23.04 2.28
C ASN A 23 17.37 21.65 2.08
N ASN A 24 16.88 20.88 1.10
CA ASN A 24 17.41 19.56 0.78
C ASN A 24 17.33 18.59 1.98
N GLN A 25 16.29 18.76 2.81
CA GLN A 25 16.05 17.92 3.98
C GLN A 25 14.86 16.98 3.73
N PRO A 26 14.94 15.72 4.20
CA PRO A 26 13.80 14.81 4.21
C PRO A 26 12.65 15.37 5.06
N THR A 27 11.44 15.25 4.54
CA THR A 27 10.19 15.55 5.25
C THR A 27 9.25 14.35 5.15
N GLU A 28 8.16 14.35 5.91
CA GLU A 28 7.13 13.32 5.76
C GLU A 28 6.58 13.25 4.33
N ILE A 29 6.47 14.41 3.66
CA ILE A 29 6.06 14.49 2.25
C ILE A 29 7.13 13.91 1.32
N SER A 30 8.41 14.04 1.66
CA SER A 30 9.51 13.41 0.91
C SER A 30 9.38 11.89 0.92
N TYR A 31 9.09 11.29 2.07
CA TYR A 31 8.88 9.84 2.17
C TYR A 31 7.63 9.39 1.40
N LEU A 32 6.56 10.19 1.42
CA LEU A 32 5.36 9.93 0.62
C LEU A 32 5.67 9.97 -0.90
N GLN A 33 6.46 10.94 -1.34
CA GLN A 33 6.86 11.09 -2.74
C GLN A 33 7.74 9.91 -3.19
N ALA A 34 8.74 9.54 -2.39
CA ALA A 34 9.59 8.37 -2.64
C ALA A 34 8.76 7.08 -2.72
N ALA A 35 7.82 6.89 -1.79
CA ALA A 35 6.94 5.73 -1.76
C ALA A 35 6.07 5.65 -3.02
N ARG A 36 5.47 6.78 -3.43
CA ARG A 36 4.64 6.85 -4.63
C ARG A 36 5.45 6.59 -5.90
N ARG A 37 6.62 7.23 -6.04
CA ARG A 37 7.52 7.04 -7.19
C ARG A 37 7.91 5.58 -7.31
N TRP A 38 8.39 4.98 -6.21
CA TRP A 38 8.81 3.59 -6.21
C TRP A 38 7.66 2.64 -6.54
N LEU A 39 6.46 2.85 -5.97
CA LEU A 39 5.28 2.07 -6.32
C LEU A 39 4.97 2.11 -7.81
N MET A 40 5.07 3.28 -8.45
CA MET A 40 4.81 3.44 -9.88
C MET A 40 5.86 2.74 -10.75
N GLU A 41 7.14 2.83 -10.38
CA GLU A 41 8.23 2.09 -11.05
C GLU A 41 8.02 0.57 -10.99
N LYS A 42 7.56 0.08 -9.85
CA LYS A 42 7.34 -1.36 -9.59
C LYS A 42 6.07 -1.89 -10.22
N LYS A 43 4.99 -1.09 -10.21
CA LYS A 43 3.76 -1.39 -10.95
C LYS A 43 4.05 -1.62 -12.44
N GLY A 44 4.92 -0.81 -13.05
CA GLY A 44 5.31 -0.98 -14.46
C GLY A 44 6.09 -2.28 -14.74
N LYS A 45 6.67 -2.91 -13.72
CA LYS A 45 7.45 -4.15 -13.82
C LYS A 45 6.66 -5.42 -13.48
N GLY A 46 5.40 -5.28 -13.03
CA GLY A 46 4.57 -6.42 -12.61
C GLY A 46 5.08 -7.13 -11.35
N GLU A 47 5.88 -6.46 -10.52
CA GLU A 47 6.48 -7.06 -9.32
C GLU A 47 5.49 -7.24 -8.15
N PHE A 48 4.29 -6.65 -8.26
CA PHE A 48 3.28 -6.69 -7.23
C PHE A 48 1.99 -7.33 -7.75
N SER A 49 1.33 -8.07 -6.86
CA SER A 49 -0.04 -8.50 -7.10
C SER A 49 -1.00 -7.31 -7.04
N PHE A 50 -2.23 -7.54 -7.50
CA PHE A 50 -3.22 -6.49 -7.60
C PHE A 50 -3.64 -5.98 -6.21
N ALA A 51 -3.88 -6.86 -5.24
CA ALA A 51 -4.29 -6.44 -3.90
C ALA A 51 -3.17 -5.70 -3.16
N PHE A 52 -1.91 -6.10 -3.33
CA PHE A 52 -0.77 -5.35 -2.75
C PHE A 52 -0.66 -3.93 -3.33
N LEU A 53 -0.77 -3.77 -4.65
CA LEU A 53 -0.79 -2.46 -5.28
C LEU A 53 -1.94 -1.60 -4.78
N ASN A 54 -3.13 -2.20 -4.64
CA ASN A 54 -4.31 -1.50 -4.15
C ASN A 54 -4.16 -1.08 -2.68
N ALA A 55 -3.62 -1.97 -1.83
CA ALA A 55 -3.37 -1.72 -0.42
C ALA A 55 -2.43 -0.53 -0.21
N ILE A 56 -1.26 -0.55 -0.87
CA ILE A 56 -0.27 0.53 -0.75
C ILE A 56 -0.87 1.83 -1.29
N SER A 57 -1.55 1.79 -2.44
CA SER A 57 -2.18 2.98 -3.02
C SER A 57 -3.21 3.61 -2.08
N TYR A 58 -4.03 2.78 -1.43
CA TYR A 58 -5.03 3.25 -0.48
C TYR A 58 -4.37 3.85 0.77
N CYS A 59 -3.33 3.20 1.33
CA CYS A 59 -2.57 3.76 2.46
C CYS A 59 -1.97 5.13 2.14
N LEU A 60 -1.41 5.32 0.93
CA LEU A 60 -0.89 6.62 0.49
C LEU A 60 -1.99 7.68 0.38
N GLN A 61 -3.20 7.29 -0.07
CA GLN A 61 -4.36 8.19 -0.10
C GLN A 61 -4.82 8.56 1.31
N CYS A 62 -4.82 7.62 2.26
CA CYS A 62 -5.16 7.90 3.66
C CYS A 62 -4.20 8.89 4.31
N PHE A 63 -2.90 8.80 3.99
CA PHE A 63 -1.91 9.74 4.49
C PHE A 63 -2.24 11.20 4.10
N MET A 64 -2.82 11.40 2.91
CA MET A 64 -3.24 12.72 2.43
C MET A 64 -4.60 13.17 2.99
N ASN A 65 -5.32 12.31 3.71
CA ASN A 65 -6.65 12.61 4.25
C ASN A 65 -6.55 12.92 5.75
N PRO A 66 -6.73 14.19 6.19
CA PRO A 66 -6.64 14.55 7.60
C PRO A 66 -7.78 13.96 8.46
N TYR A 67 -8.83 13.41 7.84
CA TYR A 67 -9.96 12.78 8.53
C TYR A 67 -9.84 11.24 8.58
N ALA A 68 -8.79 10.66 8.00
CA ALA A 68 -8.56 9.22 8.08
C ALA A 68 -8.20 8.84 9.52
N SER A 69 -9.02 7.99 10.14
CA SER A 69 -8.80 7.55 11.52
C SER A 69 -9.38 6.16 11.75
N LEU A 70 -8.57 5.25 12.29
CA LEU A 70 -9.00 3.91 12.66
C LEU A 70 -9.98 3.88 13.84
N SER A 71 -10.11 4.99 14.58
CA SER A 71 -11.16 5.13 15.60
C SER A 71 -12.53 5.41 14.98
N ASN A 72 -12.58 5.83 13.71
CA ASN A 72 -13.83 5.95 12.97
C ASN A 72 -14.23 4.58 12.40
N GLN A 73 -15.34 4.04 12.91
CA GLN A 73 -15.81 2.70 12.54
C GLN A 73 -16.07 2.54 11.03
N ALA A 74 -16.59 3.57 10.36
CA ALA A 74 -16.84 3.52 8.91
C ALA A 74 -15.54 3.48 8.11
N PHE A 75 -14.53 4.24 8.55
CA PHE A 75 -13.21 4.21 7.94
C PHE A 75 -12.53 2.84 8.16
N SER A 76 -12.54 2.32 9.38
CA SER A 76 -11.96 1.01 9.69
C SER A 76 -12.62 -0.12 8.91
N LYS A 77 -13.95 -0.08 8.75
CA LYS A 77 -14.66 -1.03 7.88
C LYS A 77 -14.20 -0.92 6.42
N THR A 78 -13.95 0.31 5.94
CA THR A 78 -13.42 0.51 4.58
C THR A 78 -12.01 -0.07 4.43
N ILE A 79 -11.16 0.02 5.45
CA ILE A 79 -9.84 -0.62 5.46
C ILE A 79 -9.97 -2.14 5.34
N GLU A 80 -10.86 -2.74 6.14
CA GLU A 80 -11.10 -4.18 6.10
C GLU A 80 -11.54 -4.64 4.70
N GLU A 81 -12.58 -4.01 4.15
CA GLU A 81 -13.16 -4.39 2.86
C GLU A 81 -12.24 -4.12 1.67
N ARG A 82 -11.46 -3.03 1.69
CA ARG A 82 -10.64 -2.63 0.52
C ARG A 82 -9.20 -3.10 0.58
N ILE A 83 -8.68 -3.41 1.77
CA ILE A 83 -7.28 -3.79 1.96
C ILE A 83 -7.17 -5.21 2.49
N LEU A 84 -7.76 -5.49 3.67
CA LEU A 84 -7.49 -6.75 4.36
C LEU A 84 -8.11 -7.94 3.63
N VAL A 85 -9.38 -7.87 3.26
CA VAL A 85 -10.07 -8.96 2.56
C VAL A 85 -9.39 -9.30 1.22
N PRO A 86 -9.09 -8.33 0.32
CA PRO A 86 -8.39 -8.64 -0.92
C PRO A 86 -6.99 -9.24 -0.72
N LEU A 87 -6.24 -8.79 0.28
CA LEU A 87 -4.91 -9.34 0.59
C LEU A 87 -5.03 -10.78 1.11
N GLU A 88 -6.00 -11.05 1.98
CA GLU A 88 -6.26 -12.39 2.50
C GLU A 88 -6.72 -13.35 1.39
N ASP A 89 -7.61 -12.90 0.49
CA ASP A 89 -8.06 -13.69 -0.65
C ASP A 89 -6.91 -14.03 -1.61
N GLU A 90 -6.04 -13.06 -1.93
CA GLU A 90 -4.86 -13.32 -2.76
C GLU A 90 -3.88 -14.28 -2.07
N MET A 91 -3.65 -14.11 -0.77
CA MET A 91 -2.79 -15.02 -0.01
C MET A 91 -3.36 -16.45 -0.01
N ASN A 92 -4.66 -16.60 0.22
CA ASN A 92 -5.33 -17.90 0.20
C ASN A 92 -5.26 -18.55 -1.19
N MET A 93 -5.46 -17.77 -2.25
CA MET A 93 -5.30 -18.25 -3.62
C MET A 93 -3.88 -18.75 -3.92
N LEU A 94 -2.85 -18.06 -3.42
CA LEU A 94 -1.45 -18.45 -3.59
C LEU A 94 -1.08 -19.71 -2.80
N LEU A 95 -1.64 -19.88 -1.59
CA LEU A 95 -1.32 -21.01 -0.71
C LEU A 95 -2.12 -22.28 -1.03
N PHE A 96 -3.39 -22.12 -1.40
CA PHE A 96 -4.34 -23.23 -1.51
C PHE A 96 -4.92 -23.42 -2.92
N GLY A 97 -4.58 -22.56 -3.87
CA GLY A 97 -5.20 -22.54 -5.19
C GLY A 97 -6.60 -21.91 -5.16
N PRO A 98 -7.37 -22.00 -6.25
CA PRO A 98 -8.71 -21.43 -6.34
C PRO A 98 -9.61 -22.05 -5.27
N THR A 99 -10.13 -21.23 -4.35
CA THR A 99 -11.17 -21.66 -3.42
C THR A 99 -12.50 -21.72 -4.16
N ASP A 100 -13.16 -22.88 -4.16
CA ASP A 100 -14.53 -23.07 -4.63
C ASP A 100 -15.51 -22.27 -3.75
N ARG A 101 -15.54 -20.94 -3.86
CA ARG A 101 -16.56 -20.07 -3.26
C ARG A 101 -17.65 -19.69 -4.25
N GLN A 102 -17.96 -20.58 -5.20
CA GLN A 102 -19.08 -20.44 -6.12
C GLN A 102 -19.94 -21.70 -6.19
N LEU A 103 -20.51 -22.14 -5.06
CA LEU A 103 -21.76 -22.91 -5.07
C LEU A 103 -22.59 -22.58 -3.83
N GLY A 104 -23.07 -21.34 -3.77
CA GLY A 104 -24.26 -20.97 -3.00
C GLY A 104 -25.40 -20.71 -3.99
N LEU A 105 -26.09 -21.80 -4.38
CA LEU A 105 -27.44 -21.74 -4.94
C LEU A 105 -28.41 -21.20 -3.89
#